data_AF-A0A926T6K3-F1
#
_entry.id   AF-A0A926T6K3-F1
#
_cell.length_a   1.000
_cell.length_b   1.000
_cell.length_c   1.000
_cell.angle_alpha   90.00
_cell.angle_beta   90.00
_cell.angle_gamma   90.00
#
_symmetry.space_group_name_H-M   'P 1'
#
loop_
_entity.id
_entity.type
_entity.pdbx_description
1 polymer ?
#
loop_
_entity_poly.entity_id
_entity_poly.type
_entity_poly.pdbx_seq_one_letter_code
_entity_poly.pdbx_strand_id
1 'polypeptide(L)'
;MQNTRLNSLVDVASGRFGQWLRNPWRRISLLVISVLFGVFLGTAISTIAGQKANLDISVAAILVVLTEAISWVVYRTKRPISNSLLVQILNALKIGLTYSLFVEAFKLGS
;
A
#
# COMPACT_ATOMS: atom_id res chain seq x y z
N MET A 1 -14.20 4.59 -28.10
CA MET A 1 -13.38 5.67 -27.50
C MET A 1 -12.41 6.14 -28.57
N GLN A 2 -12.32 7.45 -28.81
CA GLN A 2 -11.56 8.01 -29.94
C GLN A 2 -10.06 7.74 -29.75
N ASN A 3 -9.42 7.16 -30.77
CA ASN A 3 -7.97 6.97 -30.84
C ASN A 3 -7.28 8.33 -31.02
N THR A 4 -7.11 9.09 -29.95
CA THR A 4 -6.21 10.24 -29.96
C THR A 4 -4.77 9.75 -29.81
N ARG A 5 -3.80 10.46 -30.39
CA ARG A 5 -2.36 10.13 -30.28
C ARG A 5 -1.90 9.99 -28.83
N LEU A 6 -2.52 10.73 -27.91
CA LEU A 6 -2.30 10.61 -26.46
C LEU A 6 -2.75 9.26 -25.92
N ASN A 7 -3.91 8.75 -26.35
CA ASN A 7 -4.38 7.44 -25.93
C ASN A 7 -3.41 6.33 -26.39
N SER A 8 -2.90 6.40 -27.62
CA SER A 8 -1.90 5.44 -28.10
C SER A 8 -0.57 5.52 -27.34
N LEU A 9 -0.16 6.71 -26.89
CA LEU A 9 1.06 6.87 -26.07
C LEU A 9 0.85 6.29 -24.67
N VAL A 10 -0.32 6.50 -24.06
CA VAL A 10 -0.66 5.94 -22.74
C VAL A 10 -0.78 4.41 -22.80
N ASP A 11 -1.38 3.86 -23.86
CA ASP A 11 -1.47 2.41 -24.06
C ASP A 11 -0.10 1.76 -24.27
N VAL A 12 0.79 2.36 -25.07
CA VAL A 12 2.16 1.85 -25.25
C VAL A 12 2.98 1.99 -23.97
N ALA A 13 2.83 3.11 -23.25
CA ALA A 13 3.54 3.33 -21.98
C ALA A 13 3.10 2.31 -20.93
N SER A 14 1.79 2.08 -20.76
CA SER A 14 1.24 1.11 -19.81
C SER A 14 1.62 -0.33 -20.18
N GLY A 15 1.58 -0.69 -21.47
CA GLY A 15 2.02 -2.00 -21.97
C GLY A 15 3.51 -2.27 -21.71
N ARG A 16 4.38 -1.29 -21.96
CA ARG A 16 5.81 -1.40 -21.64
C ARG A 16 6.08 -1.45 -20.14
N PHE A 17 5.34 -0.68 -19.35
CA PHE A 17 5.46 -0.69 -17.89
C PHE A 17 5.07 -2.06 -17.32
N GLY A 18 3.97 -2.65 -17.81
CA GLY A 18 3.55 -3.99 -17.44
C GLY A 18 4.56 -5.08 -17.83
N GLN A 19 5.18 -4.98 -19.01
CA GLN A 19 6.25 -5.89 -19.43
C GLN A 19 7.52 -5.75 -18.58
N TRP A 20 7.91 -4.52 -18.24
CA TRP A 20 9.06 -4.24 -17.37
C TRP A 20 8.87 -4.80 -15.96
N LEU A 21 7.64 -4.71 -15.44
CA LEU A 21 7.22 -5.25 -14.15
C LEU A 21 7.11 -6.79 -14.10
N ARG A 22 7.20 -7.47 -15.26
CA ARG A 22 7.11 -8.94 -15.33
C ARG A 22 8.38 -9.65 -14.83
N ASN A 23 9.48 -8.93 -14.66
CA ASN A 23 10.72 -9.51 -14.13
C ASN A 23 10.54 -9.84 -12.63
N PRO A 24 10.75 -11.11 -12.20
CA PRO A 24 10.52 -11.54 -10.82
C PRO A 24 11.34 -10.75 -9.80
N TRP A 25 12.58 -10.38 -10.13
CA TRP A 25 13.44 -9.60 -9.23
C TRP A 25 12.90 -8.20 -8.98
N ARG A 26 12.45 -7.50 -10.04
CA ARG A 26 11.87 -6.16 -9.91
C ARG A 26 10.57 -6.19 -9.10
N ARG A 27 9.77 -7.24 -9.30
CA ARG A 27 8.53 -7.43 -8.53
C ARG A 27 8.82 -7.62 -7.05
N ILE A 28 9.80 -8.45 -6.69
CA ILE A 28 10.22 -8.61 -5.29
C ILE A 28 10.75 -7.30 -4.73
N SER A 29 11.62 -6.58 -5.46
CA SER A 29 12.13 -5.27 -5.02
C SER A 29 11.00 -4.27 -4.73
N LEU A 30 10.00 -4.19 -5.61
CA LEU A 30 8.84 -3.31 -5.41
C LEU A 30 8.01 -3.71 -4.19
N LEU A 31 7.82 -5.01 -3.94
CA LEU A 31 7.13 -5.48 -2.74
C LEU A 31 7.92 -5.12 -1.48
N VAL A 32 9.24 -5.32 -1.47
CA VAL A 32 10.10 -4.95 -0.34
C VAL A 32 10.06 -3.43 -0.10
N ILE A 33 10.21 -2.62 -1.14
CA ILE A 33 10.08 -1.16 -1.04
C ILE A 33 8.72 -0.78 -0.47
N SER A 34 7.64 -1.44 -0.92
CA SER A 34 6.30 -1.20 -0.42
C SER A 34 6.15 -1.53 1.07
N VAL A 35 6.74 -2.63 1.54
CA VAL A 35 6.76 -2.98 2.97
C VAL A 35 7.53 -1.92 3.76
N LEU A 36 8.74 -1.57 3.33
CA LEU A 36 9.59 -0.56 4.00
C LEU A 36 8.91 0.81 4.04
N PHE A 37 8.23 1.18 2.96
CA PHE A 37 7.44 2.40 2.90
C PHE A 37 6.23 2.35 3.85
N GLY A 38 5.56 1.20 3.95
CA GLY A 38 4.53 0.98 4.96
C GLY A 38 5.05 1.18 6.39
N VAL A 39 6.25 0.66 6.69
CA VAL A 39 6.89 0.86 8.00
C VAL A 39 7.16 2.33 8.26
N PHE A 40 7.75 3.04 7.28
CA PHE A 40 7.98 4.48 7.38
C PHE A 40 6.69 5.29 7.61
N LEU A 41 5.59 4.93 6.94
CA LEU A 41 4.29 5.57 7.17
C LEU A 41 3.79 5.31 8.59
N GLY A 42 3.92 4.09 9.10
CA GLY A 42 3.50 3.76 10.46
C GLY A 42 4.21 4.61 11.52
N THR A 43 5.52 4.79 11.39
CA THR A 43 6.30 5.63 12.32
C THR A 43 5.94 7.11 12.20
N ALA A 44 5.78 7.61 10.97
CA ALA A 44 5.37 8.99 10.73
C ALA A 44 3.98 9.29 11.31
N ILE A 45 3.00 8.41 11.07
CA ILE A 45 1.63 8.57 11.58
C ILE A 45 1.60 8.54 13.09
N SER A 46 2.32 7.60 13.72
CA SER A 46 2.41 7.50 15.18
C SER A 46 3.07 8.75 15.80
N THR A 47 4.11 9.28 15.17
CA THR A 47 4.76 10.53 15.60
C THR A 47 3.79 11.72 15.54
N ILE A 48 3.00 11.82 14.47
CA ILE A 48 2.02 12.91 14.28
C ILE A 48 0.85 12.78 15.27
N ALA A 49 0.34 11.57 15.46
CA ALA A 49 -0.76 11.29 16.39
C ALA A 49 -0.32 11.57 17.84
N GLY A 50 0.86 11.07 18.23
CA GLY A 50 1.43 11.25 19.57
C GLY A 50 1.77 12.69 19.95
N GLN A 51 1.94 13.61 19.00
CA GLN A 51 2.19 15.02 19.30
C GLN A 51 1.00 15.73 19.95
N LYS A 52 -0.23 15.32 19.65
CA LYS A 52 -1.45 15.85 20.26
C LYS A 52 -2.33 14.67 20.64
N ALA A 53 -2.28 14.26 21.91
CA ALA A 53 -3.01 13.11 22.48
C ALA A 53 -4.53 13.02 22.14
N ASN A 54 -5.13 14.09 21.60
CA ASN A 54 -6.52 14.12 21.13
C ASN A 54 -6.72 13.51 19.72
N LEU A 55 -5.66 13.36 18.92
CA LEU A 55 -5.77 12.88 17.54
C LEU A 55 -5.82 11.35 17.43
N ASP A 56 -5.43 10.63 18.48
CA ASP A 56 -5.28 9.18 18.46
C ASP A 56 -6.57 8.45 18.03
N ILE A 57 -7.73 8.88 18.56
CA ILE A 57 -9.02 8.21 18.24
C ILE A 57 -9.41 8.41 16.76
N SER A 58 -9.16 9.61 16.22
CA SER A 58 -9.53 9.96 14.84
C SER A 58 -8.60 9.29 13.84
N VAL A 59 -7.30 9.30 14.14
CA VAL A 59 -6.28 8.62 13.34
C VAL A 59 -6.50 7.11 13.33
N ALA A 60 -6.80 6.52 14.50
CA ALA A 60 -7.14 5.10 14.58
C ALA A 60 -8.37 4.73 13.74
N ALA A 61 -9.44 5.54 13.79
CA ALA A 61 -10.64 5.32 12.98
C ALA A 61 -10.32 5.35 11.47
N ILE A 62 -9.55 6.35 11.02
CA ILE A 62 -9.14 6.46 9.61
C ILE A 62 -8.29 5.26 9.18
N LEU A 63 -7.34 4.83 10.03
CA LEU A 63 -6.49 3.68 9.72
C LEU A 63 -7.28 2.38 9.63
N VAL A 64 -8.25 2.16 10.52
CA VAL A 64 -9.12 0.99 10.46
C VAL A 64 -9.94 0.99 9.16
N VAL A 65 -10.54 2.11 8.78
CA VAL A 65 -11.28 2.23 7.52
C VAL A 65 -10.38 1.97 6.31
N LEU A 66 -9.16 2.52 6.29
CA LEU A 66 -8.20 2.31 5.20
C LEU A 66 -7.75 0.85 5.11
N THR A 67 -7.38 0.24 6.23
CA THR A 67 -6.93 -1.15 6.27
C THR A 67 -8.06 -2.12 5.88
N GLU A 68 -9.29 -1.84 6.28
CA GLU A 68 -10.46 -2.61 5.88
C GLU A 68 -10.80 -2.43 4.40
N ALA A 69 -10.73 -1.21 3.87
CA ALA A 69 -10.90 -0.96 2.44
C ALA A 69 -9.85 -1.72 1.60
N ILE A 70 -8.59 -1.74 2.03
CA ILE A 70 -7.54 -2.53 1.37
C ILE A 70 -7.85 -4.03 1.46
N SER A 71 -8.25 -4.53 2.63
CA SER A 71 -8.66 -5.93 2.79
C SER A 71 -9.81 -6.30 1.86
N TRP A 72 -10.82 -5.44 1.78
CA TRP A 72 -11.95 -5.63 0.89
C TRP A 72 -11.51 -5.73 -0.57
N VAL A 73 -10.64 -4.83 -1.03
CA VAL A 73 -10.11 -4.88 -2.41
C VAL A 73 -9.27 -6.14 -2.67
N VAL A 74 -8.42 -6.53 -1.71
CA VAL A 74 -7.51 -7.68 -1.84
C VAL A 74 -8.28 -9.01 -1.82
N TYR A 75 -9.25 -9.15 -0.91
CA TYR A 75 -9.90 -10.45 -0.62
C TYR A 75 -11.28 -10.63 -1.25
N ARG A 76 -12.01 -9.55 -1.57
CA ARG A 76 -13.32 -9.68 -2.27
C ARG A 76 -13.17 -10.05 -3.74
N THR A 77 -12.01 -9.79 -4.31
CA THR A 77 -11.81 -9.96 -5.75
C THR A 77 -11.46 -11.41 -6.09
N LYS A 78 -12.19 -12.02 -7.03
CA LYS A 78 -11.92 -13.39 -7.52
C LYS A 78 -10.45 -13.52 -7.98
N ARG A 79 -9.89 -14.73 -7.80
CA ARG A 79 -8.47 -15.10 -7.99
C ARG A 79 -7.67 -14.44 -9.15
N PRO A 80 -8.20 -14.11 -10.34
CA PRO A 80 -7.37 -13.46 -11.38
C PRO A 80 -6.83 -12.06 -11.00
N ILE A 81 -7.54 -11.27 -10.18
CA ILE A 81 -7.11 -9.89 -9.86
C ILE A 81 -6.13 -9.84 -8.67
N SER A 82 -6.12 -10.88 -7.83
CA SER A 82 -5.12 -11.06 -6.75
C SER A 82 -3.67 -11.15 -7.28
N ASN A 83 -3.49 -11.55 -8.55
CA ASN A 83 -2.19 -11.56 -9.21
C ASN A 83 -1.75 -10.18 -9.75
N SER A 84 -2.60 -9.16 -9.66
CA SER A 84 -2.21 -7.80 -10.04
C SER A 84 -1.12 -7.30 -9.10
N LEU A 85 -0.01 -6.83 -9.69
CA LEU A 85 1.12 -6.31 -8.94
C LEU A 85 0.71 -5.13 -8.03
N LEU A 86 -0.23 -4.30 -8.48
CA LEU A 86 -0.75 -3.18 -7.69
C LEU A 86 -1.48 -3.64 -6.42
N VAL A 87 -2.28 -4.70 -6.51
CA VAL A 87 -2.98 -5.27 -5.35
C VAL A 87 -1.97 -5.84 -4.35
N GLN A 88 -0.89 -6.45 -4.85
CA GLN A 88 0.17 -6.98 -3.99
C GLN A 88 1.01 -5.89 -3.34
N ILE A 89 1.31 -4.80 -4.05
CA ILE A 89 1.93 -3.60 -3.47
C ILE A 89 1.04 -3.05 -2.35
N LEU A 90 -0.26 -2.82 -2.61
CA LEU A 90 -1.18 -2.31 -1.59
C LEU A 90 -1.24 -3.22 -0.36
N ASN A 91 -1.27 -4.54 -0.57
CA ASN A 91 -1.26 -5.49 0.53
C ASN A 91 0.09 -5.48 1.29
N ALA A 92 1.22 -5.40 0.60
CA ALA A 92 2.55 -5.31 1.20
C ALA A 92 2.72 -4.01 2.00
N LEU A 93 2.22 -2.88 1.48
CA LEU A 93 2.18 -1.60 2.19
C LEU A 93 1.36 -1.71 3.48
N LYS A 94 0.15 -2.28 3.40
CA LYS A 94 -0.70 -2.53 4.56
C LYS A 94 0.03 -3.36 5.61
N ILE A 95 0.69 -4.45 5.21
CA ILE A 95 1.46 -5.31 6.13
C ILE A 95 2.55 -4.48 6.84
N GLY A 96 3.37 -3.73 6.10
CA GLY A 96 4.42 -2.90 6.69
C GLY A 96 3.88 -1.84 7.66
N LEU A 97 2.77 -1.20 7.30
CA LEU A 97 2.10 -0.20 8.14
C LEU A 97 1.57 -0.81 9.44
N THR A 98 0.84 -1.93 9.35
CA THR A 98 0.31 -2.59 10.55
C THR A 98 1.43 -3.07 11.47
N TYR A 99 2.47 -3.67 10.92
CA TYR A 99 3.63 -4.12 11.69
C TYR A 99 4.28 -2.97 12.46
N SER A 100 4.53 -1.84 11.80
CA SER A 100 5.15 -0.69 12.45
C SER A 100 4.29 -0.11 13.57
N LEU A 101 2.97 -0.02 13.37
CA LEU A 101 2.06 0.47 14.41
C LEU A 101 2.07 -0.42 15.65
N PHE A 102 2.11 -1.74 15.48
CA PHE A 102 2.25 -2.66 16.61
C PHE A 102 3.59 -2.48 17.33
N VAL A 103 4.69 -2.36 16.59
CA VAL A 103 6.03 -2.12 17.18
C VAL A 103 6.05 -0.81 17.99
N GLU A 104 5.45 0.26 17.47
CA GLU A 104 5.34 1.53 18.18
C GLU A 104 4.48 1.42 19.45
N ALA A 105 3.34 0.72 19.38
CA ALA A 105 2.49 0.47 20.53
C ALA A 105 3.24 -0.33 21.62
N PHE A 106 4.02 -1.34 21.24
CA PHE A 106 4.87 -2.08 22.18
C PHE A 106 5.92 -1.18 22.84
N LYS A 107 6.55 -0.29 22.08
CA LYS A 107 7.56 0.64 22.61
C LYS A 107 7.00 1.65 23.62
N LEU A 108 5.73 2.04 23.48
CA LEU A 108 5.06 3.00 24.37
C LEU A 108 4.36 2.31 25.55
N GLY A 109 4.04 1.02 25.43
CA GLY A 109 3.37 0.22 26.46
C GLY A 109 4.30 -0.49 27.45
N SER A 110 5.63 -0.45 27.25
CA SER A 110 6.67 -0.97 28.16
C SER A 110 7.31 0.15 28.96
#